data_AF-X1VC04-F1
#
_entry.id   AF-X1VC04-F1
#
_cell.length_a   1.000
_cell.length_b   1.000
_cell.length_c   1.000
_cell.angle_alpha   90.00
_cell.angle_beta   90.00
_cell.angle_gamma   90.00
#
_symmetry.space_group_name_H-M   'P 1'
#
loop_
_entity.id
_entity.type
_entity.pdbx_description
1 polymer ?
#
loop_
_entity_poly.entity_id
_entity_poly.type
_entity_poly.pdbx_seq_one_letter_code
_entity_poly.pdbx_strand_id
1 'polypeptide(L)'
;MARKFRNAESYYGNTAEARKRQRANLTPGNAWDKRHRKELRLDCWWEIMPLGNIQEIYEMYVNERVIKNTPKGKIKDKKYLDEWWEGLTIEDKEWIYKWDMKAYPKEIQSKILKDIYKCLEEKIKEERESRKRVFKG
;
A
#
# COMPACT_ATOMS: atom_id res chain seq x y z
N MET A 1 21.34 -53.06 -8.14
CA MET A 1 20.39 -51.94 -7.87
C MET A 1 21.12 -50.89 -7.04
N ALA A 2 21.57 -49.79 -7.66
CA ALA A 2 22.21 -48.70 -6.93
C ALA A 2 21.15 -47.67 -6.51
N ARG A 3 21.01 -47.43 -5.19
CA ARG A 3 20.17 -46.36 -4.64
C ARG A 3 20.74 -45.02 -5.12
N LYS A 4 20.01 -44.35 -6.03
CA LYS A 4 20.27 -42.94 -6.36
C LYS A 4 19.92 -42.09 -5.14
N PHE A 5 20.93 -41.62 -4.43
CA PHE A 5 20.79 -40.50 -3.50
C PHE A 5 20.24 -39.31 -4.29
N ARG A 6 19.05 -38.82 -3.93
CA ARG A 6 18.49 -37.61 -4.52
C ARG A 6 19.31 -36.45 -3.99
N ASN A 7 20.23 -35.94 -4.80
CA ASN A 7 20.93 -34.69 -4.52
C ASN A 7 19.89 -33.59 -4.28
N ALA A 8 20.13 -32.82 -3.22
CA ALA A 8 19.37 -31.64 -2.84
C ALA A 8 19.64 -30.48 -3.80
N GLU A 9 19.41 -30.68 -5.10
CA GLU A 9 19.59 -29.64 -6.12
C GLU A 9 18.24 -29.13 -6.63
N SER A 10 18.06 -27.82 -6.44
CA SER A 10 17.11 -26.93 -7.11
C SER A 10 15.69 -26.76 -6.53
N TYR A 11 15.58 -26.38 -5.25
CA TYR A 11 14.36 -25.65 -4.81
C TYR A 11 14.40 -24.15 -5.15
N TYR A 12 15.52 -23.65 -5.68
CA TYR A 12 15.66 -22.28 -6.18
C TYR A 12 16.11 -22.30 -7.64
N GLY A 13 15.14 -22.36 -8.55
CA GLY A 13 15.38 -22.30 -9.98
C GLY A 13 16.26 -21.10 -10.34
N ASN A 14 17.43 -21.38 -10.93
CA ASN A 14 18.44 -20.39 -11.28
C ASN A 14 18.14 -19.70 -12.63
N THR A 15 16.86 -19.45 -12.93
CA THR A 15 16.43 -18.82 -14.20
C THR A 15 16.64 -17.32 -14.15
N ALA A 16 16.86 -16.69 -15.31
CA ALA A 16 17.03 -15.24 -15.40
C ALA A 16 15.83 -14.50 -14.80
N GLU A 17 14.62 -15.04 -14.94
CA GLU A 17 13.40 -14.50 -14.34
C GLU A 17 13.37 -14.64 -12.82
N ALA A 18 13.81 -15.78 -12.27
CA ALA A 18 13.91 -15.97 -10.83
C ALA A 18 14.98 -15.05 -10.21
N ARG A 19 16.13 -14.88 -10.88
CA ARG A 19 17.15 -13.89 -10.50
C ARG A 19 16.62 -12.47 -10.60
N LYS A 20 15.81 -12.15 -11.62
CA LYS A 20 15.16 -10.83 -11.77
C LYS A 20 14.15 -10.56 -10.66
N ARG A 21 13.35 -11.56 -10.27
CA ARG A 21 12.43 -11.49 -9.11
C ARG A 21 13.18 -11.39 -7.79
N GLN A 22 14.26 -12.13 -7.60
CA GLN A 22 15.13 -12.00 -6.42
C GLN A 22 15.81 -10.63 -6.34
N ARG A 23 16.31 -10.10 -7.47
CA ARG A 23 16.86 -8.74 -7.57
C ARG A 23 15.81 -7.66 -7.32
N ALA A 24 14.57 -7.85 -7.75
CA ALA A 24 13.47 -6.95 -7.41
C ALA A 24 13.14 -6.98 -5.90
N ASN A 25 13.19 -8.16 -5.27
CA ASN A 25 13.07 -8.30 -3.82
C ASN A 25 14.26 -7.70 -3.03
N LEU A 26 15.41 -7.53 -3.70
CA LEU A 26 16.56 -6.75 -3.27
C LEU A 26 16.41 -5.26 -3.60
N THR A 27 15.20 -4.69 -3.47
CA THR A 27 15.07 -3.22 -3.38
C THR A 27 16.01 -2.77 -2.26
N PRO A 28 17.02 -1.91 -2.52
CA PRO A 28 17.97 -1.49 -1.49
C PRO A 28 17.20 -0.73 -0.40
N GLY A 29 17.22 -1.26 0.82
CA GLY A 29 16.51 -0.71 1.97
C GLY A 29 16.45 -1.72 3.11
N ASN A 30 16.68 -1.26 4.35
CA ASN A 30 16.47 -2.08 5.54
C ASN A 30 14.97 -2.44 5.69
N ALA A 31 14.62 -3.41 6.54
CA ALA A 31 13.23 -3.83 6.74
C ALA A 31 12.30 -2.65 7.11
N TRP A 32 12.86 -1.65 7.81
CA TRP A 32 12.19 -0.40 8.12
C TRP A 32 11.84 0.42 6.86
N ASP A 33 12.77 0.63 5.91
CA ASP A 33 12.51 1.36 4.66
C ASP A 33 11.45 0.65 3.81
N LYS A 34 11.45 -0.68 3.80
CA LYS A 34 10.40 -1.46 3.11
C LYS A 34 9.02 -1.28 3.76
N ARG A 35 8.96 -1.32 5.09
CA ARG A 35 7.72 -1.10 5.86
C ARG A 35 7.22 0.34 5.68
N HIS A 36 8.11 1.31 5.81
CA HIS A 36 7.85 2.73 5.66
C HIS A 36 7.32 3.07 4.27
N ARG A 37 7.95 2.57 3.19
CA ARG A 37 7.46 2.77 1.82
C ARG A 37 6.11 2.11 1.57
N LYS A 38 5.83 0.98 2.21
CA LYS A 38 4.53 0.32 2.12
C LYS A 38 3.45 1.18 2.77
N GLU A 39 3.73 1.71 3.96
CA GLU A 39 2.85 2.63 4.67
C GLU A 39 2.60 3.91 3.86
N LEU A 40 3.66 4.58 3.40
CA LEU A 40 3.56 5.76 2.53
C LEU A 40 2.72 5.52 1.28
N ARG A 41 2.81 4.32 0.68
CA ARG A 41 1.99 3.96 -0.49
C ARG A 41 0.50 3.87 -0.13
N LEU A 42 0.18 3.28 1.02
CA LEU A 42 -1.20 3.17 1.50
C LEU A 42 -1.75 4.55 1.86
N ASP A 43 -0.94 5.40 2.50
CA ASP A 43 -1.32 6.77 2.82
C ASP A 43 -1.50 7.62 1.55
N CYS A 44 -0.64 7.46 0.54
CA CYS A 44 -0.84 8.10 -0.76
C CYS A 44 -2.15 7.65 -1.44
N TRP A 45 -2.51 6.38 -1.34
CA TRP A 45 -3.81 5.91 -1.84
C TRP A 45 -4.97 6.58 -1.10
N TRP A 46 -4.87 6.70 0.23
CA TRP A 46 -5.86 7.38 1.05
C TRP A 46 -6.01 8.86 0.66
N GLU A 47 -4.90 9.58 0.50
CA GLU A 47 -4.89 11.02 0.20
C GLU A 47 -5.48 11.39 -1.15
N ILE A 48 -5.28 10.55 -2.17
CA ILE A 48 -5.82 10.80 -3.52
C ILE A 48 -7.30 10.43 -3.65
N MET A 49 -7.85 9.68 -2.71
CA MET A 49 -9.22 9.19 -2.81
C MET A 49 -10.23 10.32 -2.58
N PRO A 50 -11.33 10.37 -3.37
CA PRO A 50 -12.41 11.30 -3.11
C PRO A 50 -13.03 11.05 -1.72
N LEU A 51 -13.41 12.14 -1.03
CA LEU A 51 -14.02 12.07 0.30
C LEU A 51 -15.24 11.13 0.35
N GLY A 52 -16.08 11.13 -0.70
CA GLY A 52 -17.24 10.24 -0.76
C GLY A 52 -16.87 8.76 -0.74
N ASN A 53 -15.78 8.38 -1.40
CA ASN A 53 -15.29 7.00 -1.41
C ASN A 53 -14.71 6.64 -0.04
N ILE A 54 -13.95 7.55 0.57
CA ILE A 54 -13.42 7.39 1.93
C ILE A 54 -14.57 7.18 2.94
N GLN A 55 -15.63 7.97 2.85
CA GLN A 55 -16.81 7.84 3.71
C GLN A 55 -17.49 6.48 3.51
N GLU A 56 -17.60 6.00 2.26
CA GLU A 56 -18.18 4.70 1.96
C GLU A 56 -17.34 3.56 2.54
N ILE A 57 -16.02 3.62 2.38
CA ILE A 57 -15.08 2.66 2.97
C ILE A 57 -15.22 2.62 4.49
N TYR A 58 -15.27 3.77 5.16
CA TYR A 58 -15.46 3.84 6.61
C TYR A 58 -16.79 3.19 7.04
N GLU A 59 -17.89 3.56 6.40
CA GLU A 59 -19.21 3.03 6.76
C GLU A 59 -19.31 1.52 6.53
N MET A 60 -18.67 1.02 5.47
CA MET A 60 -18.64 -0.41 5.19
C MET A 60 -17.74 -1.18 6.14
N TYR A 61 -16.55 -0.64 6.47
CA TYR A 61 -15.60 -1.34 7.34
C TYR A 61 -15.99 -1.27 8.81
N VAL A 62 -16.42 -0.11 9.30
CA VAL A 62 -16.69 0.12 10.73
C VAL A 62 -18.13 -0.20 11.11
N ASN A 63 -19.09 0.10 10.22
CA ASN A 63 -20.52 -0.02 10.53
C ASN A 63 -21.24 -1.09 9.69
N GLU A 64 -20.50 -1.82 8.83
CA GLU A 64 -21.03 -2.87 7.94
C GLU A 64 -22.23 -2.43 7.10
N ARG A 65 -22.25 -1.16 6.68
CA ARG A 65 -23.37 -0.58 5.92
C ARG A 65 -22.91 0.29 4.76
N VAL A 66 -23.78 0.41 3.76
CA VAL A 66 -23.56 1.32 2.63
C VAL A 66 -23.84 2.77 3.03
N ILE A 67 -23.07 3.70 2.47
CA ILE A 67 -23.20 5.14 2.77
C ILE A 67 -24.61 5.69 2.50
N LYS A 68 -25.31 5.14 1.51
CA LYS A 68 -26.70 5.52 1.16
C LYS A 68 -27.69 5.31 2.32
N ASN A 69 -27.40 4.36 3.22
CA ASN A 69 -28.21 4.06 4.40
C ASN A 69 -27.78 4.86 5.62
N THR A 70 -26.74 5.69 5.51
CA THR A 70 -26.21 6.49 6.60
C THR A 70 -26.98 7.81 6.70
N PRO A 71 -27.55 8.15 7.87
CA PRO A 71 -28.17 9.46 8.08
C PRO A 71 -27.15 10.58 7.84
N LYS A 72 -27.53 11.64 7.12
CA LYS A 72 -26.60 12.73 6.74
C LYS A 72 -25.82 13.31 7.93
N GLY A 73 -26.46 13.48 9.09
CA GLY A 73 -25.81 13.98 10.30
C GLY A 73 -24.81 13.02 10.98
N LYS A 74 -24.70 11.77 10.48
CA LYS A 74 -23.74 10.77 10.96
C LYS A 74 -22.55 10.58 10.02
N ILE A 75 -22.60 11.17 8.82
CA ILE A 75 -21.51 11.09 7.85
C ILE A 75 -20.31 11.85 8.41
N LYS A 76 -19.17 11.16 8.48
CA LYS A 76 -17.93 11.70 9.03
C LYS A 76 -17.28 12.68 8.06
N ASP A 77 -16.64 13.71 8.60
CA ASP A 77 -15.87 14.66 7.81
C ASP A 77 -14.48 14.12 7.47
N LYS A 78 -13.75 14.85 6.62
CA LYS A 78 -12.41 14.44 6.19
C LYS A 78 -11.47 14.29 7.38
N LYS A 79 -11.49 15.24 8.32
CA LYS A 79 -10.58 15.26 9.46
C LYS A 79 -10.73 14.01 10.33
N TYR A 80 -11.96 13.65 10.69
CA TYR A 80 -12.22 12.44 11.46
C TYR A 80 -11.75 11.18 10.72
N LEU A 81 -11.94 11.14 9.39
CA LEU A 81 -11.58 9.98 8.57
C LEU A 81 -10.06 9.84 8.42
N ASP A 82 -9.34 10.96 8.31
CA ASP A 82 -7.87 10.97 8.30
C ASP A 82 -7.32 10.50 9.65
N GLU A 83 -7.86 10.99 10.78
CA GLU A 83 -7.50 10.53 12.12
C GLU A 83 -7.81 9.04 12.32
N TRP A 84 -8.95 8.57 11.81
CA TRP A 84 -9.30 7.15 11.82
C TRP A 84 -8.28 6.31 11.03
N TRP A 85 -7.93 6.75 9.82
CA TRP A 85 -6.95 6.08 8.98
C TRP A 85 -5.56 6.03 9.63
N GLU A 86 -5.10 7.13 10.22
CA GLU A 86 -3.84 7.19 10.96
C GLU A 86 -3.78 6.21 12.14
N GLY A 87 -4.93 5.96 12.79
CA GLY A 87 -5.04 5.02 13.91
C GLY A 87 -5.02 3.53 13.51
N LEU A 88 -5.12 3.20 12.22
CA LEU A 88 -5.15 1.81 11.75
C LEU A 88 -3.76 1.17 11.67
N THR A 89 -3.71 -0.14 11.87
CA THR A 89 -2.50 -0.92 11.61
C THR A 89 -2.20 -0.99 10.10
N ILE A 90 -0.94 -1.23 9.73
CA ILE A 90 -0.56 -1.39 8.31
C ILE A 90 -1.31 -2.59 7.70
N GLU A 91 -1.54 -3.64 8.47
CA GLU A 91 -2.28 -4.82 8.06
C GLU A 91 -3.75 -4.48 7.73
N ASP A 92 -4.42 -3.69 8.57
CA ASP A 92 -5.80 -3.24 8.33
C ASP A 92 -5.87 -2.33 7.11
N LYS A 93 -4.96 -1.35 7.01
CA LYS A 93 -4.84 -0.47 5.84
C LYS A 93 -4.65 -1.27 4.55
N GLU A 94 -3.80 -2.30 4.57
CA GLU A 94 -3.56 -3.16 3.41
C GLU A 94 -4.79 -4.00 3.06
N TRP A 95 -5.51 -4.51 4.05
CA TRP A 95 -6.74 -5.25 3.83
C TRP A 95 -7.79 -4.38 3.15
N ILE A 96 -8.03 -3.17 3.68
CA ILE A 96 -8.97 -2.19 3.14
C ILE A 96 -8.59 -1.83 1.70
N TYR A 97 -7.33 -1.46 1.47
CA TYR A 97 -6.81 -1.14 0.14
C TYR A 97 -7.04 -2.27 -0.86
N LYS A 98 -6.72 -3.52 -0.50
CA LYS A 98 -6.89 -4.68 -1.40
C LYS A 98 -8.36 -4.95 -1.70
N TRP A 99 -9.21 -4.84 -0.68
CA TRP A 99 -10.64 -5.08 -0.80
C TRP A 99 -11.27 -4.04 -1.74
N ASP A 100 -11.00 -2.76 -1.53
CA ASP A 100 -11.52 -1.66 -2.36
C ASP A 100 -10.96 -1.72 -3.79
N MET A 101 -9.63 -1.85 -3.95
CA MET A 101 -9.00 -1.93 -5.28
C MET A 101 -9.53 -3.10 -6.12
N LYS A 102 -9.94 -4.21 -5.50
CA LYS A 102 -10.52 -5.37 -6.19
C LYS A 102 -11.89 -5.06 -6.80
N ALA A 103 -12.63 -4.09 -6.27
CA ALA A 103 -13.93 -3.68 -6.81
C ALA A 103 -13.80 -2.90 -8.13
N TYR A 104 -12.65 -2.26 -8.37
CA TYR A 104 -12.42 -1.50 -9.60
C TYR A 104 -12.03 -2.37 -10.81
N PRO A 105 -12.45 -2.02 -12.03
CA PRO A 105 -11.90 -2.55 -13.27
C PRO A 105 -10.38 -2.31 -13.39
N LYS A 106 -9.68 -3.17 -14.15
CA LYS A 106 -8.22 -3.11 -14.29
C LYS A 106 -7.72 -1.77 -14.84
N GLU A 107 -8.48 -1.15 -15.74
CA GLU A 107 -8.17 0.14 -16.34
C GLU A 107 -8.18 1.26 -15.30
N ILE A 108 -9.15 1.23 -14.37
CA ILE A 108 -9.27 2.18 -13.27
C ILE A 108 -8.19 1.92 -12.23
N GLN A 109 -7.97 0.65 -11.85
CA GLN A 109 -6.87 0.28 -10.96
C GLN A 109 -5.53 0.82 -11.49
N SER A 110 -5.27 0.70 -12.79
CA SER A 110 -4.04 1.21 -13.42
C SER A 110 -3.89 2.73 -13.29
N LYS A 111 -4.99 3.49 -13.43
CA LYS A 111 -4.98 4.95 -13.23
C LYS A 111 -4.68 5.31 -11.78
N ILE A 112 -5.42 4.71 -10.84
CA ILE A 112 -5.22 4.92 -9.39
C ILE A 112 -3.77 4.59 -9.01
N LEU A 113 -3.22 3.48 -9.50
CA LEU A 113 -1.84 3.10 -9.24
C LEU A 113 -0.83 4.14 -9.74
N LYS A 114 -1.06 4.76 -10.91
CA LYS A 114 -0.18 5.85 -11.40
C LYS A 114 -0.20 7.06 -10.48
N ASP A 115 -1.38 7.45 -10.01
CA ASP A 115 -1.53 8.58 -9.09
C ASP A 115 -0.86 8.29 -7.73
N ILE A 116 -1.01 7.06 -7.21
CA ILE A 116 -0.30 6.61 -6.01
C ILE A 116 1.22 6.70 -6.21
N TYR A 117 1.75 6.21 -7.33
CA TYR A 117 3.19 6.24 -7.59
C TYR A 117 3.73 7.67 -7.68
N LYS A 118 2.98 8.58 -8.30
CA LYS A 118 3.35 10.00 -8.37
C LYS A 118 3.43 10.62 -6.98
N CYS A 119 2.40 10.42 -6.14
CA CYS A 119 2.42 10.86 -4.74
C CYS A 119 3.60 10.27 -3.96
N LEU A 120 3.88 8.97 -4.14
CA LEU A 120 4.97 8.30 -3.45
C LEU A 120 6.34 8.86 -3.84
N GLU A 121 6.56 9.16 -5.12
CA GLU A 121 7.80 9.78 -5.60
C GLU A 121 8.00 11.18 -5.01
N GLU A 122 6.94 11.99 -4.92
CA GLU A 122 6.95 13.31 -4.30
C GLU A 122 7.33 13.21 -2.82
N LYS A 123 6.65 12.35 -2.04
CA LYS A 123 6.97 12.15 -0.61
C LYS A 123 8.40 11.65 -0.37
N ILE A 124 8.87 10.68 -1.16
CA ILE A 124 10.25 10.18 -1.03
C ILE A 124 11.26 11.29 -1.35
N LYS A 125 10.97 12.15 -2.33
CA LYS A 125 11.83 13.29 -2.67
C LYS A 125 11.88 14.30 -1.52
N GLU A 126 10.73 14.65 -0.94
CA GLU A 126 10.64 15.56 0.21
C GLU A 126 11.39 15.03 1.43
N GLU A 127 11.28 13.74 1.74
CA GLU A 127 12.04 13.12 2.83
C GLU A 127 13.56 13.20 2.60
N ARG A 128 14.00 12.95 1.36
CA ARG A 128 15.42 13.05 1.01
C ARG A 128 15.93 14.48 1.15
N GLU A 129 15.14 15.46 0.73
CA GLU A 129 15.49 16.88 0.85
C GLU A 129 15.50 17.34 2.32
N SER A 130 14.55 16.88 3.13
CA SER A 130 14.50 17.16 4.57
C SER A 130 15.71 16.56 5.29
N ARG A 131 16.10 15.30 4.99
CA ARG A 131 17.32 14.70 5.54
C ARG A 131 18.57 15.49 5.17
N LYS A 132 18.70 15.90 3.90
CA LYS A 132 19.85 16.72 3.45
C LYS A 132 19.95 18.06 4.20
N ARG A 133 18.82 18.67 4.57
CA ARG A 133 18.79 19.91 5.38
C ARG A 133 19.29 19.67 6.81
N VAL A 134 18.86 18.58 7.44
CA VAL A 134 19.28 18.23 8.81
C VAL A 134 20.78 17.93 8.93
N PHE A 135 21.39 17.29 7.92
CA PHE A 135 22.83 16.94 7.94
C PHE A 135 23.76 18.02 7.37
N LYS A 136 23.23 19.18 6.96
CA LYS A 136 24.01 20.34 6.47
C LYS A 136 23.99 21.53 7.45
N GLY A 137 23.32 21.41 8.59
CA GLY A 137 23.43 22.35 9.72
C GLY A 137 24.47 21.85 10.71
#